data_AF-A0A5S4WP82-F1
#
_entry.id   AF-A0A5S4WP82-F1
#
_cell.length_a   1.000
_cell.length_b   1.000
_cell.length_c   1.000
_cell.angle_alpha   90.00
_cell.angle_beta   90.00
_cell.angle_gamma   90.00
#
_symmetry.space_group_name_H-M   'P 1'
#
loop_
_entity.id
_entity.type
_entity.pdbx_description
1 polymer ?
#
loop_
_entity_poly.entity_id
_entity_poly.type
_entity_poly.pdbx_seq_one_letter_code
_entity_poly.pdbx_strand_id
1 'polypeptide(L)'
;MFAHIPTVLLTLPLIFNVADTVPNFNIQRGCKVDSASASDPNAGMAATIKRCVDDEQRAKDQLQTQWPGFLASDRAMCMSVAVGEKADDNAMPPSYVELLTCLQDQQFARKLPKN
;
A
#
# COMPACT_ATOMS: atom_id res chain seq x y z
N MET A 1 23.14 -48.83 -13.04
CA MET A 1 23.15 -47.70 -13.99
C MET A 1 22.29 -46.59 -13.37
N PHE A 2 22.90 -45.61 -12.71
CA PHE A 2 22.17 -44.53 -12.03
C PHE A 2 21.99 -43.36 -12.99
N ALA A 3 20.76 -43.14 -13.47
CA ALA A 3 20.43 -41.99 -14.32
C ALA A 3 20.37 -40.73 -13.45
N HIS A 4 21.21 -39.75 -13.76
CA HIS A 4 21.17 -38.42 -13.14
C HIS A 4 20.19 -37.54 -13.93
N ILE A 5 19.15 -37.05 -13.26
CA ILE A 5 18.21 -36.08 -13.84
C ILE A 5 18.71 -34.68 -13.48
N PRO A 6 19.01 -33.80 -14.45
CA PRO A 6 19.42 -32.43 -14.16
C PRO A 6 18.19 -31.60 -13.76
N THR A 7 18.16 -31.12 -12.52
CA THR A 7 17.19 -30.14 -12.05
C THR A 7 17.58 -28.74 -12.55
N VAL A 8 16.85 -28.24 -13.53
CA VAL A 8 16.96 -26.85 -14.01
C VAL A 8 16.07 -25.98 -13.12
N LEU A 9 16.67 -25.14 -12.27
CA LEU A 9 15.96 -24.08 -11.55
C LEU A 9 15.72 -22.90 -12.53
N LEU A 10 14.47 -22.72 -12.97
CA LEU A 10 14.04 -21.52 -13.68
C LEU A 10 13.74 -20.41 -12.67
N THR A 11 14.66 -19.47 -12.52
CA THR A 11 14.40 -18.21 -11.80
C THR A 11 13.67 -17.26 -12.74
N LEU A 12 12.35 -17.13 -12.57
CA LEU A 12 11.57 -16.16 -13.33
C LEU A 12 11.76 -14.77 -12.70
N PRO A 13 12.33 -13.77 -13.41
CA PRO A 13 12.39 -12.42 -12.88
C PRO A 13 10.98 -11.85 -12.82
N LEU A 14 10.48 -11.57 -11.61
CA LEU A 14 9.24 -10.81 -11.42
C LEU A 14 9.54 -9.36 -11.79
N ILE A 15 9.19 -8.96 -13.01
CA ILE A 15 9.25 -7.56 -13.46
C ILE A 15 8.07 -6.84 -12.81
N PHE A 16 8.28 -6.32 -11.60
CA PHE A 16 7.33 -5.39 -10.98
C PHE A 16 7.45 -4.05 -11.70
N ASN A 17 6.45 -3.71 -12.51
CA ASN A 17 6.25 -2.33 -12.94
C ASN A 17 5.80 -1.54 -11.71
N VAL A 18 6.76 -1.00 -10.96
CA VAL A 18 6.45 0.06 -9.99
C VAL A 18 5.82 1.18 -10.77
N ALA A 19 4.60 1.57 -10.40
CA ALA A 19 4.02 2.78 -10.94
C ALA A 19 4.98 3.94 -10.59
N ASP A 20 5.56 4.58 -11.61
CA ASP A 20 6.36 5.78 -11.42
C ASP A 20 5.55 6.94 -10.83
N THR A 21 4.23 6.77 -10.77
CA THR A 21 3.26 7.71 -10.21
C THR A 21 2.57 7.13 -8.98
N VAL A 22 2.07 8.03 -8.11
CA VAL A 22 1.16 7.67 -7.01
C VAL A 22 -0.04 6.88 -7.57
N PRO A 23 -0.46 5.76 -6.95
CA PRO A 23 -1.59 4.97 -7.42
C PRO A 23 -2.91 5.74 -7.33
N ASN A 24 -3.94 5.26 -8.03
CA ASN A 24 -5.28 5.83 -7.98
C ASN A 24 -6.24 4.92 -7.20
N PHE A 25 -6.18 4.99 -5.87
CA PHE A 25 -7.14 4.31 -5.00
C PHE A 25 -8.47 5.06 -4.95
N ASN A 26 -9.56 4.30 -4.86
CA ASN A 26 -10.91 4.84 -4.71
C ASN A 26 -11.21 5.10 -3.22
N ILE A 27 -10.92 6.32 -2.78
CA ILE A 27 -11.12 6.78 -1.39
C ILE A 27 -12.56 6.58 -0.92
N GLN A 28 -13.54 6.88 -1.77
CA GLN A 28 -14.96 6.77 -1.42
C GLN A 28 -15.35 5.31 -1.15
N ARG A 29 -14.85 4.37 -1.96
CA ARG A 29 -15.05 2.93 -1.74
C ARG A 29 -14.39 2.50 -0.43
N GLY A 30 -13.12 2.86 -0.22
CA GLY A 30 -12.35 2.52 0.98
C GLY A 30 -13.05 2.99 2.25
N CYS A 31 -13.32 4.28 2.35
CA CYS A 31 -13.94 4.86 3.53
C CYS A 31 -15.34 4.33 3.83
N LYS A 32 -16.10 3.93 2.81
CA LYS A 32 -17.40 3.28 3.03
C LYS A 32 -17.24 1.88 3.64
N VAL A 33 -16.26 1.10 3.19
CA VAL A 33 -15.94 -0.23 3.73
C VAL A 33 -15.38 -0.09 5.15
N ASP A 34 -14.40 0.77 5.37
CA ASP A 34 -13.75 0.96 6.67
C ASP A 34 -14.74 1.44 7.74
N SER A 35 -15.58 2.43 7.39
CA SER A 35 -16.56 2.98 8.33
C SER A 35 -17.68 1.97 8.67
N ALA A 36 -17.97 1.03 7.76
CA ALA A 36 -18.92 -0.05 8.05
C ALA A 36 -18.39 -1.02 9.11
N SER A 37 -17.06 -1.16 9.21
CA SER A 37 -16.40 -1.99 10.23
C SER A 37 -16.02 -1.23 11.50
N ALA A 38 -15.85 0.10 11.44
CA ALA A 38 -15.33 0.92 12.54
C ALA A 38 -16.03 2.29 12.67
N SER A 39 -17.35 2.30 12.84
CA SER A 39 -18.10 3.53 13.11
C SER A 39 -17.83 4.08 14.51
N ASP A 40 -17.60 5.39 14.61
CA ASP A 40 -17.55 6.11 15.89
C ASP A 40 -18.99 6.29 16.42
N PRO A 41 -19.38 5.65 17.54
CA PRO A 41 -20.74 5.71 18.05
C PRO A 41 -21.16 7.11 18.51
N ASN A 42 -20.20 8.01 18.78
CA ASN A 42 -20.49 9.37 19.23
C ASN A 42 -20.60 10.36 18.08
N ALA A 43 -19.92 10.11 16.95
CA ALA A 43 -19.93 10.99 15.78
C ALA A 43 -20.95 10.57 14.72
N GLY A 44 -21.31 9.28 14.68
CA GLY A 44 -22.18 8.70 13.68
C GLY A 44 -21.48 8.45 12.34
N MET A 45 -22.07 7.57 11.53
CA MET A 45 -21.50 7.05 10.28
C MET A 45 -21.05 8.15 9.31
N ALA A 46 -21.86 9.19 9.10
CA ALA A 46 -21.55 10.26 8.15
C ALA A 46 -20.29 11.04 8.54
N ALA A 47 -20.11 11.32 9.84
CA ALA A 47 -18.93 12.00 10.34
C ALA A 47 -17.69 11.09 10.28
N THR A 48 -17.84 9.80 10.57
CA THR A 48 -16.75 8.81 10.41
C THR A 48 -16.27 8.73 8.97
N ILE A 49 -17.19 8.59 8.00
CA ILE A 49 -16.85 8.56 6.57
C ILE A 49 -16.14 9.86 6.16
N LYS A 50 -16.65 11.02 6.60
CA LYS A 50 -16.02 12.30 6.27
C LYS A 50 -14.57 12.36 6.79
N ARG A 51 -14.33 11.97 8.05
CA ARG A 51 -12.97 11.97 8.62
C ARG A 51 -12.03 11.08 7.82
N CYS A 52 -12.47 9.86 7.50
CA CYS A 52 -11.70 8.94 6.65
C CYS A 52 -11.35 9.58 5.29
N VAL A 53 -12.33 10.17 4.59
CA VAL A 53 -12.09 10.81 3.30
C VAL A 53 -11.07 11.95 3.43
N ASP A 54 -11.20 12.76 4.49
CA ASP A 54 -10.29 13.87 4.75
C ASP A 54 -8.86 13.36 5.04
N ASP A 55 -8.69 12.25 5.77
CA ASP A 55 -7.39 11.63 6.07
C ASP A 55 -6.74 11.00 4.84
N GLU A 56 -7.50 10.23 4.07
CA GLU A 56 -7.06 9.61 2.82
C GLU A 56 -6.63 10.64 1.78
N GLN A 57 -7.38 11.74 1.66
CA GLN A 57 -7.02 12.82 0.74
C GLN A 57 -5.74 13.52 1.18
N ARG A 58 -5.57 13.81 2.47
CA ARG A 58 -4.32 14.37 3.01
C ARG A 58 -3.13 13.46 2.73
N ALA A 59 -3.28 12.16 2.95
CA ALA A 59 -2.22 11.19 2.68
C ALA A 59 -1.86 11.12 1.19
N LYS A 60 -2.87 11.14 0.30
CA LYS A 60 -2.66 11.22 -1.15
C LYS A 60 -1.89 12.48 -1.56
N ASP A 61 -2.25 13.64 -1.03
CA ASP A 61 -1.57 14.91 -1.34
C ASP A 61 -0.10 14.88 -0.89
N GLN A 62 0.16 14.31 0.29
CA GLN A 62 1.52 14.09 0.79
C GLN A 62 2.31 13.12 -0.10
N LEU A 63 1.68 12.01 -0.53
CA LEU A 63 2.29 11.07 -1.46
C LEU A 63 2.63 11.76 -2.78
N GLN A 64 1.73 12.56 -3.36
CA GLN A 64 1.99 13.29 -4.60
C GLN A 64 3.23 14.19 -4.52
N THR A 65 3.45 14.79 -3.34
CA THR A 65 4.62 15.65 -3.09
C THR A 65 5.89 14.83 -2.86
N GLN A 66 5.81 13.76 -2.09
CA GLN A 66 6.98 13.00 -1.61
C GLN A 66 7.38 11.84 -2.52
N TRP A 67 6.52 11.41 -3.45
CA TRP A 67 6.69 10.21 -4.28
C TRP A 67 8.08 10.07 -4.92
N PRO A 68 8.66 11.12 -5.55
CA PRO A 68 9.97 11.01 -6.18
C PRO A 68 11.12 10.81 -5.18
N GLY A 69 10.91 11.15 -3.91
CA GLY A 69 11.89 11.00 -2.84
C GLY A 69 11.93 9.60 -2.22
N PHE A 70 10.96 8.73 -2.53
CA PHE A 70 10.95 7.34 -2.07
C PHE A 70 11.69 6.42 -3.05
N LEU A 71 12.47 5.48 -2.51
CA LEU A 71 13.17 4.50 -3.33
C LEU A 71 12.17 3.65 -4.11
N ALA A 72 12.51 3.30 -5.35
CA ALA A 72 11.66 2.44 -6.19
C ALA A 72 11.36 1.08 -5.51
N SER A 73 12.34 0.52 -4.78
CA SER A 73 12.16 -0.72 -4.00
C SER A 73 11.08 -0.59 -2.93
N ASP A 74 11.01 0.53 -2.24
CA ASP A 74 10.02 0.74 -1.18
C ASP A 74 8.65 1.02 -1.76
N ARG A 75 8.60 1.77 -2.87
CA ARG A 75 7.37 1.96 -3.63
C ARG A 75 6.79 0.61 -4.05
N ALA A 76 7.61 -0.30 -4.57
CA ALA A 76 7.19 -1.67 -4.90
C ALA A 76 6.66 -2.42 -3.67
N MET A 77 7.46 -2.46 -2.61
CA MET A 77 7.15 -3.20 -1.39
C MET A 77 5.87 -2.67 -0.74
N CYS A 78 5.80 -1.37 -0.45
CA CYS A 78 4.66 -0.76 0.22
C CYS A 78 3.40 -0.77 -0.65
N MET A 79 3.50 -0.69 -1.98
CA MET A 79 2.34 -0.90 -2.85
C MET A 79 1.81 -2.33 -2.76
N SER A 80 2.69 -3.34 -2.70
CA SER A 80 2.24 -4.74 -2.55
C SER A 80 1.54 -4.98 -1.21
N VAL A 81 2.02 -4.32 -0.14
CA VAL A 81 1.38 -4.35 1.19
C VAL A 81 0.02 -3.63 1.16
N ALA A 82 -0.05 -2.43 0.58
CA ALA A 82 -1.27 -1.63 0.56
C ALA A 82 -2.39 -2.23 -0.31
N VAL A 83 -2.03 -2.87 -1.44
CA VAL A 83 -3.00 -3.49 -2.36
C VAL A 83 -3.32 -4.93 -1.95
N GLY A 84 -2.41 -5.61 -1.24
CA GLY A 84 -2.55 -7.01 -0.88
C GLY A 84 -2.44 -7.97 -2.08
N GLU A 85 -2.63 -9.25 -1.82
CA GLU A 85 -2.48 -10.32 -2.82
C GLU A 85 -3.71 -10.49 -3.74
N LYS A 86 -4.83 -9.83 -3.42
CA LYS A 86 -6.13 -9.98 -4.09
C LYS A 86 -6.61 -8.62 -4.59
N ALA A 87 -6.78 -8.50 -5.90
CA ALA A 87 -7.38 -7.32 -6.54
C ALA A 87 -8.77 -7.67 -7.12
N ASP A 88 -9.65 -8.25 -6.30
CA ASP A 88 -11.05 -8.44 -6.64
C ASP A 88 -11.95 -7.52 -5.81
N ASP A 89 -13.20 -7.33 -6.22
CA ASP A 89 -14.10 -6.35 -5.60
C ASP A 89 -14.46 -6.65 -4.12
N ASN A 90 -14.12 -7.84 -3.61
CA ASN A 90 -14.33 -8.22 -2.21
C ASN A 90 -13.06 -8.06 -1.36
N ALA A 91 -11.93 -7.70 -1.97
CA ALA A 91 -10.70 -7.43 -1.24
C ALA A 91 -10.83 -6.14 -0.40
N MET A 92 -10.07 -6.09 0.69
CA MET A 92 -9.94 -4.87 1.48
C MET A 92 -9.45 -3.73 0.56
N PRO A 93 -10.15 -2.59 0.49
CA PRO A 93 -9.70 -1.48 -0.34
C PRO A 93 -8.33 -0.96 0.14
N PRO A 94 -7.43 -0.61 -0.79
CA PRO A 94 -6.15 -0.03 -0.42
C PRO A 94 -6.31 1.38 0.17
N SER A 95 -5.46 1.71 1.14
CA SER A 95 -5.42 3.01 1.84
C SER A 95 -4.16 3.81 1.46
N TYR A 96 -4.34 5.11 1.19
CA TYR A 96 -3.21 6.04 1.04
C TYR A 96 -2.51 6.31 2.36
N VAL A 97 -3.23 6.31 3.48
CA VAL A 97 -2.64 6.47 4.82
C VAL A 97 -1.66 5.33 5.07
N GLU A 98 -2.07 4.08 4.85
CA GLU A 98 -1.21 2.90 5.02
C GLU A 98 0.00 2.93 4.08
N LEU A 99 -0.20 3.28 2.80
CA LEU A 99 0.89 3.39 1.82
C LEU A 99 1.91 4.45 2.24
N LEU A 100 1.45 5.63 2.66
CA LEU A 100 2.31 6.72 3.10
C LEU A 100 3.10 6.33 4.36
N THR A 101 2.42 5.77 5.34
CA THR A 101 3.04 5.29 6.59
C THR A 101 4.13 4.27 6.29
N CYS A 102 3.84 3.25 5.49
CA CYS A 102 4.83 2.25 5.10
C CYS A 102 6.08 2.89 4.47
N LEU A 103 5.90 3.83 3.54
CA LEU A 103 7.03 4.50 2.87
C LEU A 103 7.86 5.34 3.83
N GLN A 104 7.21 6.05 4.75
CA GLN A 104 7.88 6.84 5.79
C GLN A 104 8.64 5.94 6.77
N ASP A 105 8.07 4.81 7.16
CA ASP A 105 8.71 3.81 8.02
C ASP A 105 9.94 3.20 7.35
N GLN A 106 9.85 2.81 6.07
CA GLN A 106 11.03 2.31 5.33
C GLN A 106 12.13 3.36 5.24
N GLN A 107 11.75 4.62 4.99
CA GLN A 107 12.69 5.73 4.97
C GLN A 107 13.34 5.95 6.34
N PHE A 108 12.55 5.88 7.42
CA PHE A 108 13.03 6.04 8.80
C PHE A 108 13.97 4.90 9.19
N ALA A 109 13.58 3.65 8.93
CA ALA A 109 14.38 2.46 9.24
C ALA A 109 15.78 2.52 8.62
N ARG A 110 15.92 3.07 7.41
CA ARG A 110 17.23 3.25 6.76
C ARG A 110 18.10 4.34 7.37
N LYS A 111 17.48 5.32 8.05
CA LYS A 111 18.21 6.42 8.72
C LYS A 111 18.69 6.01 10.11
N LEU A 112 18.23 4.87 10.65
CA LEU A 112 18.69 4.37 11.94
C LEU A 112 20.17 3.95 11.88
N PRO A 113 20.95 4.22 12.94
CA PRO A 113 22.34 3.79 13.02
C PRO A 113 22.42 2.26 13.05
N LYS A 114 23.40 1.70 12.32
CA LYS A 114 23.73 0.28 12.39
C LYS A 114 24.73 0.08 13.52
N ASN A 115 24.28 -0.53 14.61
CA ASN A 115 25.15 -0.99 15.70
C ASN A 115 25.73 -2.35 15.37
#